data_AF-A0A5S3WIX3-F1
#
_entry.id   AF-A0A5S3WIX3-F1
#
_cell.length_a   1.000
_cell.length_b   1.000
_cell.length_c   1.000
_cell.angle_alpha   90.00
_cell.angle_beta   90.00
_cell.angle_gamma   90.00
#
_symmetry.space_group_name_H-M   'P 1'
#
loop_
_entity.id
_entity.type
_entity.pdbx_description
1 polymer ?
#
loop_
_entity_poly.entity_id
_entity_poly.type
_entity_poly.pdbx_seq_one_letter_code
_entity_poly.pdbx_strand_id
1 'polypeptide(L)'
;HHHAILDGWCLPIIFAALTAFYQGAGARLAAPQPYRHYAAYLAQQDGEVAQAYWRDVLAEVEHKTPLPLAHQRAEQRAQEPAMQARTVTFSEEQTG
;
A
#
# COMPACT_ATOMS: atom_id res chain seq x y z
N HIS A 1 -10.79 9.20 1.59
CA HIS A 1 -10.32 7.88 1.13
C HIS A 1 -9.96 7.05 2.36
N HIS A 2 -10.52 5.85 2.49
CA HIS A 2 -10.14 4.92 3.55
C HIS A 2 -9.25 3.84 2.94
N HIS A 3 -7.94 3.87 3.21
CA HIS A 3 -6.99 2.85 2.72
C HIS A 3 -7.35 1.41 3.15
N ALA A 4 -8.22 1.28 4.16
CA ALA A 4 -8.76 0.00 4.60
C ALA A 4 -9.57 -0.75 3.52
N ILE A 5 -10.10 -0.05 2.51
CA ILE A 5 -10.92 -0.65 1.44
C ILE A 5 -10.31 -0.52 0.04
N LEU A 6 -9.20 0.21 -0.09
CA LEU A 6 -8.56 0.56 -1.35
C LEU A 6 -7.05 0.70 -1.17
N ASP A 7 -6.28 0.03 -2.02
CA ASP A 7 -4.82 0.15 -2.10
C ASP A 7 -4.38 0.86 -3.39
N GLY A 8 -3.05 0.99 -3.58
CA GLY A 8 -2.47 1.63 -4.76
C GLY A 8 -2.79 0.93 -6.09
N TRP A 9 -3.14 -0.36 -6.08
CA TRP A 9 -3.51 -1.11 -7.28
C TRP A 9 -4.97 -0.93 -7.66
N CYS A 10 -5.83 -0.63 -6.69
CA CYS A 10 -7.26 -0.41 -6.93
C CYS A 10 -7.51 0.86 -7.76
N LEU A 11 -6.72 1.92 -7.58
CA LEU A 11 -6.96 3.22 -8.22
C LEU A 11 -6.92 3.17 -9.76
N PRO A 12 -5.88 2.61 -10.42
CA PRO A 12 -5.87 2.49 -11.89
C PRO A 12 -7.07 1.70 -12.44
N ILE A 13 -7.49 0.63 -11.75
CA ILE A 13 -8.63 -0.22 -12.15
C ILE A 13 -9.93 0.59 -12.09
N ILE A 14 -10.14 1.33 -11.01
CA ILE A 14 -11.33 2.18 -10.84
C ILE A 14 -11.36 3.30 -11.88
N PHE A 15 -10.24 3.97 -12.13
CA PHE A 15 -10.18 5.03 -13.14
C PHE A 15 -10.43 4.50 -14.56
N ALA A 16 -9.92 3.31 -14.89
CA ALA A 16 -10.19 2.66 -16.17
C ALA A 16 -11.68 2.33 -16.32
N ALA A 17 -12.30 1.75 -15.29
CA ALA A 17 -13.72 1.43 -15.28
C ALA A 17 -14.58 2.70 -15.42
N LEU A 18 -14.27 3.74 -14.63
CA LEU A 18 -14.96 5.03 -14.68
C LEU A 18 -14.89 5.64 -16.09
N THR A 19 -13.70 5.64 -16.69
CA THR A 19 -13.49 6.15 -18.06
C THR A 19 -14.34 5.38 -19.08
N ALA A 20 -14.41 4.05 -18.97
CA ALA A 20 -15.25 3.24 -19.84
C ALA A 20 -16.75 3.56 -19.69
N PHE A 21 -17.23 3.85 -18.48
CA PHE A 21 -18.60 4.31 -18.27
C PHE A 21 -18.86 5.67 -18.94
N TYR A 22 -17.95 6.64 -18.78
CA TYR A 22 -18.06 7.94 -19.45
C TYR A 22 -18.07 7.84 -20.97
N GLN A 23 -17.38 6.85 -21.55
CA GLN A 23 -17.34 6.61 -22.99
C GLN A 23 -18.49 5.75 -23.52
N GLY A 24 -19.47 5.38 -22.69
CA GLY A 24 -20.57 4.49 -23.07
C GLY A 24 -20.16 3.02 -23.31
N ALA A 25 -18.93 2.64 -22.94
CA ALA A 25 -18.40 1.29 -23.05
C ALA A 25 -18.60 0.45 -21.77
N GLY A 26 -19.22 1.00 -20.72
CA GLY A 26 -19.38 0.34 -19.42
C GLY A 26 -20.07 -1.02 -19.46
N ALA A 27 -21.00 -1.23 -20.40
CA ALA A 27 -21.70 -2.52 -20.58
C ALA A 27 -20.76 -3.66 -21.05
N ARG A 28 -19.55 -3.34 -21.53
CA ARG A 28 -18.53 -4.32 -21.94
C ARG A 28 -17.62 -4.75 -20.78
N LEU A 29 -17.70 -4.07 -19.63
CA LEU A 29 -16.90 -4.42 -18.47
C LEU A 29 -17.45 -5.71 -17.84
N ALA A 30 -16.54 -6.59 -17.43
CA ALA A 30 -16.91 -7.74 -16.62
C ALA A 30 -17.44 -7.27 -15.25
N ALA A 31 -18.43 -8.00 -14.71
CA ALA A 31 -18.90 -7.75 -13.36
C ALA A 31 -17.76 -7.95 -12.35
N PRO A 32 -17.54 -7.02 -11.41
CA PRO A 32 -16.48 -7.15 -10.42
C PRO A 32 -16.77 -8.33 -9.48
N GLN A 33 -15.72 -9.08 -9.15
CA GLN A 33 -15.82 -10.14 -8.15
C GLN A 33 -15.94 -9.53 -6.75
N PRO A 34 -16.86 -10.02 -5.91
CA PRO A 34 -16.97 -9.55 -4.53
C PRO A 34 -15.70 -9.85 -3.72
N TYR A 35 -15.12 -8.83 -3.09
CA TYR A 35 -13.92 -8.98 -2.25
C TYR A 35 -14.08 -10.00 -1.12
N ARG A 36 -15.31 -10.22 -0.63
CA ARG A 36 -15.63 -11.25 0.37
C ARG A 36 -15.19 -12.66 -0.01
N HIS A 37 -15.09 -12.99 -1.30
CA HIS A 37 -14.59 -14.30 -1.73
C HIS A 37 -13.09 -14.44 -1.40
N TYR A 38 -12.32 -13.39 -1.63
CA TYR A 38 -10.91 -13.35 -1.23
C TYR A 38 -10.76 -13.33 0.30
N ALA A 39 -11.60 -12.59 1.01
CA ALA A 39 -11.60 -12.61 2.48
C ALA A 39 -11.91 -14.02 3.05
N ALA A 40 -12.87 -14.74 2.45
CA ALA A 40 -13.18 -16.11 2.84
C ALA A 40 -12.04 -17.09 2.54
N TYR A 41 -11.34 -16.90 1.41
CA TYR A 41 -10.12 -17.65 1.10
C TYR A 41 -9.00 -17.37 2.12
N LEU A 42 -8.77 -16.10 2.48
CA LEU A 42 -7.79 -15.72 3.49
C LEU A 42 -8.08 -16.34 4.86
N ALA A 43 -9.36 -16.41 5.25
CA ALA A 43 -9.77 -17.02 6.51
C ALA A 43 -9.51 -18.54 6.58
N GLN A 44 -9.27 -19.20 5.44
CA GLN A 44 -8.94 -20.63 5.36
C GLN A 44 -7.43 -20.89 5.40
N GLN A 45 -6.59 -19.85 5.37
CA GLN A 45 -5.13 -20.02 5.37
C GLN A 45 -4.62 -20.38 6.76
N ASP A 46 -3.54 -21.15 6.83
CA ASP A 46 -2.88 -21.50 8.08
C ASP A 46 -2.02 -20.32 8.58
N GLY A 47 -2.51 -19.66 9.63
CA GLY A 47 -1.80 -18.55 10.26
C GLY A 47 -0.53 -18.95 11.01
N GLU A 48 -0.46 -20.18 11.53
CA GLU A 48 0.71 -20.67 12.26
C GLU A 48 1.88 -20.91 11.31
N VAL A 49 1.61 -21.46 10.12
CA VAL A 49 2.63 -21.63 9.07
C VAL A 49 3.17 -20.28 8.63
N ALA A 50 2.29 -19.30 8.34
CA ALA A 50 2.72 -17.96 7.96
C ALA A 50 3.53 -17.28 9.08
N GLN A 51 3.11 -17.43 10.33
CA GLN A 51 3.81 -16.86 11.46
C GLN A 51 5.18 -17.51 11.68
N ALA A 52 5.29 -18.84 11.57
CA ALA A 52 6.55 -19.55 11.67
C ALA A 52 7.55 -19.10 10.61
N TYR A 53 7.09 -18.96 9.37
CA TYR A 53 7.91 -18.44 8.27
C TYR A 53 8.43 -17.03 8.58
N TRP A 54 7.56 -16.09 8.97
CA TRP A 54 7.99 -14.72 9.23
C TRP A 54 8.87 -14.58 10.47
N ARG A 55 8.70 -15.43 11.49
CA ARG A 55 9.62 -15.48 12.64
C ARG A 55 11.04 -15.85 12.22
N ASP A 56 11.17 -16.85 11.35
CA ASP A 56 12.46 -17.29 10.84
C ASP A 56 13.11 -16.22 9.94
N VAL A 57 12.35 -15.69 8.98
CA VAL A 57 12.82 -14.62 8.07
C VAL A 57 13.30 -13.37 8.80
N LEU A 58 12.68 -13.05 9.95
CA LEU A 58 12.99 -11.85 10.73
C LEU A 58 13.90 -12.12 11.93
N ALA A 59 14.43 -13.35 12.09
CA ALA A 59 15.16 -13.76 13.29
C ALA A 59 16.39 -12.89 13.59
N GLU A 60 17.07 -12.40 12.55
CA GLU A 60 18.29 -11.58 12.65
C GLU A 60 18.00 -10.06 12.58
N VAL A 61 16.73 -9.66 12.50
CA VAL A 61 16.37 -8.23 12.48
C VAL A 61 16.37 -7.69 13.91
N GLU A 62 17.53 -7.21 14.36
CA GLU A 62 17.71 -6.73 15.74
C GLU A 62 17.28 -5.27 15.93
N HIS A 63 17.44 -4.43 14.90
CA HIS A 63 17.28 -2.98 15.03
C HIS A 63 16.56 -2.37 13.82
N LYS A 64 15.78 -1.33 14.09
CA LYS A 64 15.25 -0.45 13.03
C LYS A 64 16.40 0.39 12.49
N THR A 65 16.37 0.69 11.19
CA THR A 65 17.35 1.61 10.58
C THR A 65 17.34 2.94 11.31
N PRO A 66 18.46 3.38 11.92
CA PRO A 66 18.53 4.67 12.58
C PRO A 66 18.40 5.76 11.52
N LEU A 67 17.38 6.59 11.65
CA LEU A 67 17.22 7.77 10.81
C LEU A 67 17.95 8.95 11.47
N PRO A 68 18.74 9.75 10.74
CA PRO A 68 19.47 10.90 11.29
C PRO A 68 18.60 11.92 12.05
N LEU A 69 17.28 11.94 11.79
CA LEU A 69 16.31 12.86 12.40
C LEU A 69 15.47 12.22 13.51
N ALA A 70 15.67 10.94 13.84
CA ALA A 70 14.83 10.23 14.80
C ALA A 70 15.02 10.74 16.25
N HIS A 71 16.23 11.15 16.63
CA HIS A 71 16.50 11.74 17.96
C HIS A 71 15.83 13.12 18.12
N GLN A 72 15.85 13.95 17.08
CA GLN A 72 15.24 15.29 17.12
C GLN A 72 13.70 15.25 17.22
N ARG A 73 13.05 14.22 16.65
CA ARG A 73 11.59 14.04 16.72
C ARG A 73 11.08 13.64 18.11
N ALA A 74 11.89 12.97 18.93
CA ALA A 74 11.50 12.60 20.29
C ALA A 74 11.40 13.84 21.21
N GLU A 75 12.26 14.83 20.99
CA GLU A 75 12.28 16.11 21.72
C GLU A 75 11.19 17.08 21.25
N GLN A 76 10.82 17.03 19.96
CA GLN A 76 9.83 17.93 19.34
C GLN A 76 8.37 17.46 19.44
N ARG A 77 8.07 16.36 20.16
CA ARG A 77 6.74 15.73 20.26
C ARG A 77 5.64 16.62 20.86
N ALA A 78 5.98 17.84 21.31
CA ALA A 78 5.06 18.86 21.81
C ALA A 78 4.42 19.73 20.69
N GLN A 79 4.90 19.66 19.45
CA GLN A 79 4.25 20.28 18.29
C GLN A 79 3.87 19.20 17.25
N GLU A 80 2.66 19.29 16.70
CA GLU A 80 2.26 18.45 15.57
C GLU A 80 3.21 18.70 14.38
N PRO A 81 3.94 17.68 13.90
CA PRO A 81 4.89 17.87 12.82
C PRO A 81 4.12 18.07 11.51
N ALA A 82 4.30 19.24 10.89
CA ALA A 82 3.81 19.49 9.54
C ALA A 82 4.51 18.55 8.55
N MET A 83 3.75 17.72 7.84
CA MET A 83 4.26 16.89 6.76
C MET A 83 4.75 17.79 5.61
N GLN A 84 6.04 17.73 5.29
CA GLN A 84 6.62 18.43 4.14
C GLN A 84 6.83 17.43 2.99
N ALA A 85 6.23 17.71 1.84
CA ALA A 85 6.47 16.95 0.61
C ALA A 85 7.56 17.64 -0.22
N ARG A 86 8.52 16.87 -0.74
CA ARG A 86 9.51 17.33 -1.73
C ARG A 86 9.43 16.43 -2.95
N THR A 87 9.26 17.01 -4.12
CA THR A 87 9.27 16.29 -5.40
C THR A 87 10.68 16.30 -5.97
N VAL A 88 11.19 15.13 -6.31
CA VAL A 88 12.45 14.97 -7.05
C VAL A 88 12.11 14.32 -8.39
N THR A 89 12.56 14.92 -9.47
CA THR A 89 12.36 14.43 -10.84
C THR A 89 13.64 13.77 -11.34
N PHE A 90 13.52 12.60 -11.94
CA PHE A 90 14.61 11.91 -12.62
C PHE A 90 14.48 12.13 -14.13
N SER A 91 15.60 12.31 -14.85
CA SER A 91 15.60 12.38 -16.31
C SER A 91 15.49 10.98 -16.95
N GLU A 92 15.13 10.92 -18.23
CA GLU A 92 15.06 9.66 -18.99
C GLU A 92 16.41 8.93 -18.99
N GLU A 93 17.54 9.66 -19.09
CA GLU A 93 18.89 9.08 -19.03
C GLU A 93 19.21 8.43 -17.66
N GLN A 94 18.51 8.82 -16.59
CA GLN A 94 18.72 8.30 -15.23
C GLN A 94 17.81 7.12 -14.88
N THR A 95 16.88 6.75 -15.77
CA THR A 95 15.87 5.70 -15.55
C THR A 95 16.02 4.50 -16.48
N GLY A 96 17.13 4.45 -17.24
CA GLY A 96 17.51 3.35 -18.13
C GLY A 96 18.02 2.10 -17.42
#